data_AF-A0A958HUU7-F1
#
_entry.id   AF-A0A958HUU7-F1
#
_cell.length_a   1.000
_cell.length_b   1.000
_cell.length_c   1.000
_cell.angle_alpha   90.00
_cell.angle_beta   90.00
_cell.angle_gamma   90.00
#
_symmetry.space_group_name_H-M   'P 1'
#
loop_
_entity.id
_entity.type
_entity.pdbx_description
1 polymer ?
#
loop_
_entity_poly.entity_id
_entity_poly.type
_entity_poly.pdbx_seq_one_letter_code
_entity_poly.pdbx_strand_id
1 'polypeptide(L)'
;GAFHFAFFAFVSSVTVLTFPEKWPLITSAIPLTFDWNMVARLAHFITLTLAITGAAMIFYFFNWMGGKEGVEGEYRDYIRKLGGGLTLAFTVLQTLFFVWYVATLPEMAKSQDIYTLSVVSLAILWGITVMAYFLLANSELKYGTVIFSLVMVFLLIVLVNEHIARESSLSYQNYTLQKLSTELEEKIALDRAQRGGAVASIETGSEIYNAKCIACHRFDVKVVGPPYMSVLPKYKDDLASLKAFVLNPVKKNPEYPAMPNQGLKPHEAESVAMYLLQKYAEMSAEPAQ
;
A
#
# COMPACT_ATOMS: atom_id res chain seq x y z
N GLY A 1 6.66 -9.24 -30.48
CA GLY A 1 5.21 -9.00 -30.31
C GLY A 1 4.87 -8.70 -28.86
N ALA A 2 4.51 -9.72 -28.07
CA ALA A 2 3.97 -9.55 -26.72
C ALA A 2 4.92 -8.84 -25.72
N PHE A 3 6.21 -9.16 -25.71
CA PHE A 3 7.17 -8.58 -24.76
C PHE A 3 7.37 -7.07 -24.95
N HIS A 4 7.38 -6.62 -26.21
CA HIS A 4 7.52 -5.20 -26.55
C HIS A 4 6.25 -4.42 -26.17
N PHE A 5 5.08 -5.04 -26.31
CA PHE A 5 3.81 -4.46 -25.88
C PHE A 5 3.73 -4.35 -24.35
N ALA A 6 4.12 -5.39 -23.61
CA ALA A 6 4.17 -5.36 -22.14
C ALA A 6 5.11 -4.27 -21.63
N PHE A 7 6.28 -4.14 -22.26
CA PHE A 7 7.25 -3.11 -21.94
C PHE A 7 6.71 -1.69 -22.22
N PHE A 8 6.10 -1.49 -23.39
CA PHE A 8 5.46 -0.22 -23.73
C PHE A 8 4.35 0.14 -22.72
N ALA A 9 3.48 -0.82 -22.37
CA ALA A 9 2.42 -0.61 -21.39
C ALA A 9 2.99 -0.24 -20.01
N PHE A 10 4.05 -0.91 -19.55
CA PHE A 10 4.75 -0.58 -18.30
C PHE A 10 5.31 0.85 -18.33
N VAL A 11 6.10 1.21 -19.34
CA VAL A 11 6.70 2.56 -19.44
C VAL A 11 5.63 3.64 -19.57
N SER A 12 4.57 3.40 -20.34
CA SER A 12 3.46 4.35 -20.48
C SER A 12 2.75 4.58 -19.14
N SER A 13 2.55 3.51 -18.36
CA SER A 13 1.93 3.59 -17.04
C SER A 13 2.80 4.39 -16.06
N VAL A 14 4.11 4.13 -16.03
CA VAL A 14 5.07 4.91 -15.21
C VAL A 14 5.12 6.37 -15.64
N THR A 15 5.10 6.63 -16.95
CA THR A 15 5.10 8.00 -17.48
C THR A 15 3.87 8.76 -16.97
N VAL A 16 2.68 8.19 -17.10
CA VAL A 16 1.43 8.78 -16.61
C VAL A 16 1.50 9.15 -15.13
N LEU A 17 2.09 8.29 -14.28
CA LEU A 17 2.24 8.57 -12.85
C LEU A 17 3.09 9.82 -12.56
N THR A 18 3.96 10.21 -13.49
CA THR A 18 4.79 11.42 -13.36
C THR A 18 4.15 12.70 -13.90
N PHE A 19 3.00 12.62 -14.59
CA PHE A 19 2.25 13.76 -15.13
C PHE A 19 0.82 13.80 -14.55
N PRO A 20 0.66 14.10 -13.25
CA PRO A 20 -0.66 14.08 -12.62
C PRO A 20 -1.64 15.10 -13.20
N GLU A 21 -1.17 16.19 -13.80
CA GLU A 21 -1.98 17.16 -14.53
C GLU A 21 -2.70 16.57 -15.75
N LYS A 22 -2.21 15.45 -16.28
CA LYS A 22 -2.81 14.75 -17.43
C LYS A 22 -3.81 13.68 -17.03
N TRP A 23 -3.91 13.31 -15.75
CA TRP A 23 -4.82 12.26 -15.28
C TRP A 23 -6.29 12.50 -15.63
N PRO A 24 -6.84 13.74 -15.57
CA PRO A 24 -8.23 14.00 -15.96
C PRO A 24 -8.52 13.71 -17.45
N LEU A 25 -7.49 13.63 -18.29
CA LEU A 25 -7.60 13.40 -19.73
C LEU A 25 -7.55 11.90 -20.08
N ILE A 26 -7.29 11.03 -19.11
CA ILE A 26 -7.14 9.59 -19.32
C ILE A 26 -8.51 8.92 -19.22
N THR A 27 -8.99 8.40 -20.35
CA THR A 27 -10.31 7.77 -20.46
C THR A 27 -10.26 6.25 -20.65
N SER A 28 -9.08 5.69 -20.94
CA SER A 28 -8.86 4.26 -21.19
C SER A 28 -8.03 3.60 -20.09
N ALA A 29 -8.24 2.29 -19.89
CA ALA A 29 -7.49 1.50 -18.89
C ALA A 29 -5.99 1.41 -19.17
N ILE A 30 -5.60 1.44 -20.45
CA ILE A 30 -4.19 1.59 -20.86
C ILE A 30 -4.06 3.03 -21.37
N PRO A 31 -3.39 3.91 -20.61
CA PRO A 31 -3.10 5.24 -21.11
C PRO A 31 -2.05 5.10 -22.22
N LEU A 32 -2.46 5.22 -23.48
CA LEU A 32 -1.53 5.36 -24.61
C LEU A 32 -1.14 6.84 -24.75
N THR A 33 -0.25 7.30 -23.89
CA THR A 33 0.28 8.66 -23.98
C THR A 33 1.53 8.64 -24.86
N PHE A 34 1.36 8.86 -26.16
CA PHE A 34 2.48 9.20 -27.04
C PHE A 34 2.95 10.62 -26.73
N ASP A 35 3.73 10.75 -25.67
CA ASP A 35 4.41 11.98 -25.28
C ASP A 35 5.92 11.84 -25.55
N TRP A 36 6.60 12.95 -25.82
CA TRP A 36 8.04 12.97 -26.03
C TRP A 36 8.81 12.41 -24.84
N ASN A 37 8.33 12.63 -23.62
CA ASN A 37 8.92 12.01 -22.44
C ASN A 37 8.75 10.49 -22.41
N MET A 38 7.58 9.97 -22.84
CA MET A 38 7.36 8.52 -22.96
C MET A 38 8.35 7.90 -23.95
N VAL A 39 8.55 8.55 -25.11
CA VAL A 39 9.49 8.08 -26.14
C VAL A 39 10.92 8.08 -25.60
N ALA A 40 11.32 9.14 -24.90
CA ALA A 40 12.64 9.23 -24.28
C ALA A 40 12.87 8.13 -23.23
N ARG A 41 11.90 7.88 -22.34
CA ARG A 41 11.95 6.79 -21.35
C ARG A 41 12.04 5.42 -22.00
N LEU A 42 11.24 5.18 -23.05
CA LEU A 42 11.22 3.94 -23.79
C LEU A 42 12.60 3.68 -24.43
N ALA A 43 13.15 4.67 -25.11
CA ALA A 43 14.46 4.60 -25.73
C ALA A 43 15.56 4.36 -24.67
N HIS A 44 15.55 5.14 -23.59
CA HIS A 44 16.49 5.04 -22.47
C HIS A 44 16.50 3.65 -21.82
N PHE A 45 15.34 3.02 -21.65
CA PHE A 45 15.28 1.66 -21.09
C PHE A 45 15.73 0.61 -22.11
N ILE A 46 15.35 0.72 -23.38
CA ILE A 46 15.80 -0.23 -24.42
C ILE A 46 17.34 -0.23 -24.49
N THR A 47 17.95 0.95 -24.57
CA THR A 47 19.42 1.06 -24.63
C THR A 47 20.07 0.53 -23.35
N LEU A 48 19.46 0.73 -22.17
CA LEU A 48 19.96 0.18 -20.91
C LEU A 48 19.98 -1.35 -20.92
N THR A 49 18.89 -1.99 -21.36
CA THR A 49 18.82 -3.46 -21.39
C THR A 49 19.85 -4.07 -22.35
N LEU A 50 20.12 -3.41 -23.48
CA LEU A 50 21.13 -3.85 -24.44
C LEU A 50 22.55 -3.64 -23.91
N ALA A 51 22.80 -2.53 -23.21
CA ALA A 51 24.08 -2.29 -22.53
C ALA A 51 24.33 -3.31 -21.41
N ILE A 52 23.32 -3.61 -20.59
CA ILE A 52 23.37 -4.66 -19.55
C ILE A 52 23.68 -6.02 -20.19
N THR A 53 23.01 -6.35 -21.30
CA THR A 53 23.23 -7.62 -22.00
C THR A 53 24.69 -7.74 -22.48
N GLY A 54 25.23 -6.69 -23.10
CA GLY A 54 26.63 -6.67 -23.53
C GLY A 54 27.62 -6.83 -22.36
N ALA A 55 27.39 -6.10 -21.27
CA ALA A 55 28.24 -6.14 -20.08
C ALA A 55 28.17 -7.51 -19.39
N ALA A 56 26.96 -8.09 -19.29
CA ALA A 56 26.72 -9.41 -18.73
C ALA A 56 27.42 -10.51 -19.56
N MET A 57 27.38 -10.41 -20.89
CA MET A 57 28.10 -11.35 -21.76
C MET A 57 29.60 -11.37 -21.44
N ILE A 58 30.23 -10.20 -21.33
CA ILE A 58 31.66 -10.12 -21.00
C ILE A 58 31.91 -10.71 -19.61
N PHE A 59 31.14 -10.28 -18.61
CA PHE A 59 31.33 -10.69 -17.23
C PHE A 59 31.15 -12.19 -17.03
N TYR A 60 30.03 -12.76 -17.47
CA TYR A 60 29.72 -14.18 -17.26
C TYR A 60 30.61 -15.12 -18.07
N PHE A 61 31.10 -14.71 -19.25
CA PHE A 61 32.00 -15.55 -20.04
C PHE A 61 33.46 -15.46 -19.58
N PHE A 62 33.94 -14.29 -19.15
CA PHE A 62 35.38 -14.07 -18.93
C PHE A 62 35.79 -13.84 -17.48
N ASN A 63 34.89 -13.46 -16.58
CA ASN A 63 35.27 -13.03 -15.23
C ASN A 63 34.51 -13.77 -14.12
N TRP A 64 33.27 -14.21 -14.36
CA TRP A 64 32.49 -14.97 -13.39
C TRP A 64 33.15 -16.31 -13.10
N MET A 65 33.48 -16.55 -11.83
CA MET A 65 34.13 -17.79 -11.36
C MET A 65 35.42 -18.15 -12.12
N GLY A 66 36.18 -17.16 -12.59
CA GLY A 66 37.40 -17.38 -13.36
C GLY A 66 37.20 -17.50 -14.88
N GLY A 67 35.97 -17.32 -15.37
CA GLY A 67 35.62 -17.42 -16.79
C GLY A 67 35.34 -18.86 -17.24
N LYS A 68 34.70 -19.02 -18.39
CA LYS A 68 34.43 -20.34 -18.97
C LYS A 68 35.71 -20.98 -19.50
N GLU A 69 35.99 -22.20 -19.08
CA GLU A 69 37.07 -23.03 -19.61
C GLU A 69 36.74 -23.59 -21.01
N GLY A 70 37.77 -23.90 -21.81
CA GLY A 70 37.61 -24.56 -23.11
C GLY A 70 37.03 -23.69 -24.24
N VAL A 71 36.99 -22.36 -24.08
CA VAL A 71 36.51 -21.43 -25.11
C VAL A 71 37.61 -21.24 -26.17
N GLU A 72 37.37 -21.72 -27.39
CA GLU A 72 38.24 -21.53 -28.55
C GLU A 72 38.51 -20.03 -28.84
N GLY A 73 39.69 -19.71 -29.36
CA GLY A 73 40.14 -18.33 -29.56
C GLY A 73 39.23 -17.49 -30.46
N GLU A 74 38.67 -18.08 -31.51
CA GLU A 74 37.76 -17.40 -32.44
C GLU A 74 36.42 -17.05 -31.77
N TYR A 75 35.82 -18.02 -31.06
CA TYR A 75 34.57 -17.79 -30.32
C TYR A 75 34.77 -16.80 -29.16
N ARG A 76 35.92 -16.84 -28.49
CA ARG A 76 36.31 -15.87 -27.46
C ARG A 76 36.33 -14.44 -28.03
N ASP A 77 36.97 -14.25 -29.17
CA ASP A 77 37.03 -12.93 -29.81
C ASP A 77 35.67 -12.46 -30.31
N TYR A 78 34.83 -13.37 -30.79
CA TYR A 78 33.44 -13.07 -31.14
C TYR A 78 32.65 -12.54 -29.93
N ILE A 79 32.68 -13.24 -28.79
CA ILE A 79 31.97 -12.82 -27.57
C ILE A 79 32.50 -11.48 -27.05
N ARG A 80 33.82 -11.26 -27.10
CA ARG A 80 34.44 -9.98 -26.72
C ARG A 80 33.93 -8.83 -27.60
N LYS A 81 33.99 -8.98 -28.93
CA LYS A 81 33.57 -7.94 -29.88
C LYS A 81 32.07 -7.68 -29.80
N LEU A 82 31.26 -8.73 -29.70
CA LEU A 82 29.81 -8.61 -29.59
C LEU A 82 29.40 -7.97 -28.26
N GLY A 83 29.85 -8.51 -27.12
CA GLY A 83 29.52 -8.01 -25.79
C GLY A 83 30.06 -6.60 -25.54
N GLY A 84 31.33 -6.36 -25.90
CA GLY A 84 31.95 -5.04 -25.79
C GLY A 84 31.34 -4.03 -26.75
N GLY A 85 31.04 -4.43 -27.99
CA GLY A 85 30.40 -3.58 -28.98
C GLY A 85 29.00 -3.15 -28.57
N LEU A 86 28.17 -4.09 -28.07
CA LEU A 86 26.85 -3.80 -27.51
C LEU A 86 26.97 -2.82 -26.33
N THR A 87 27.85 -3.11 -25.37
CA THR A 87 28.05 -2.25 -24.20
C THR A 87 28.45 -0.83 -24.63
N LEU A 88 29.45 -0.71 -25.50
CA LEU A 88 29.96 0.58 -25.94
C LEU A 88 28.90 1.38 -26.70
N ALA A 89 28.31 0.79 -27.73
CA ALA A 89 27.33 1.46 -28.59
C ALA A 89 26.11 1.93 -27.78
N PHE A 90 25.57 1.05 -26.94
CA PHE A 90 24.35 1.36 -26.20
C PHE A 90 24.59 2.23 -24.98
N THR A 91 25.79 2.26 -24.37
CA THR A 91 26.14 3.25 -23.33
C THR A 91 26.29 4.66 -23.91
N VAL A 92 26.84 4.79 -25.12
CA VAL A 92 26.90 6.09 -25.82
C VAL A 92 25.48 6.58 -26.14
N LEU A 93 24.63 5.72 -26.71
CA LEU A 93 23.23 6.05 -26.96
C LEU A 93 22.45 6.33 -25.67
N GLN A 94 22.75 5.59 -24.59
CA GLN A 94 22.17 5.81 -23.25
C GLN A 94 22.36 7.24 -22.79
N THR A 95 23.55 7.80 -23.02
CA THR A 95 23.89 9.17 -22.61
C THR A 95 22.95 10.18 -23.27
N LEU A 96 22.72 10.04 -24.58
CA LEU A 96 21.80 10.91 -25.33
C LEU A 96 20.36 10.77 -24.84
N PHE A 97 19.85 9.54 -24.70
CA PHE A 97 18.46 9.31 -24.30
C PHE A 97 18.21 9.65 -22.83
N PHE A 98 19.22 9.52 -21.97
CA PHE A 98 19.13 9.94 -20.57
C PHE A 98 19.01 11.45 -20.45
N VAL A 99 19.83 12.22 -21.18
CA VAL A 99 19.71 13.68 -21.21
C VAL A 99 18.36 14.11 -21.78
N TRP A 100 17.89 13.45 -22.84
CA TRP A 100 16.57 13.73 -23.41
C TRP A 100 15.43 13.44 -22.42
N TYR A 101 15.53 12.32 -21.70
CA TYR A 101 14.60 11.95 -20.64
C TYR A 101 14.52 13.03 -19.56
N VAL A 102 15.66 13.45 -19.00
CA VAL A 102 15.72 14.48 -17.95
C VAL A 102 15.19 15.82 -18.46
N ALA A 103 15.52 16.18 -19.70
CA ALA A 103 15.07 17.43 -20.32
C ALA A 103 13.55 17.48 -20.56
N THR A 104 12.91 16.32 -20.72
CA THR A 104 11.46 16.22 -20.98
C THR A 104 10.65 15.90 -19.72
N LEU A 105 11.28 15.88 -18.54
CA LEU A 105 10.55 15.71 -17.28
C LEU A 105 9.57 16.88 -17.04
N PRO A 106 8.39 16.61 -16.46
CA PRO A 106 7.45 17.66 -16.09
C PRO A 106 8.05 18.56 -15.01
N GLU A 107 7.64 19.83 -14.98
CA GLU A 107 8.16 20.80 -14.02
C GLU A 107 7.97 20.36 -12.56
N MET A 108 6.84 19.70 -12.26
CA MET A 108 6.56 19.17 -10.91
C MET A 108 7.45 17.99 -10.53
N ALA A 109 8.02 17.28 -11.50
CA ALA A 109 8.93 16.17 -11.24
C ALA A 109 10.38 16.63 -11.07
N LYS A 110 10.75 17.88 -11.42
CA LYS A 110 12.14 18.35 -11.33
C LYS A 110 12.49 18.69 -9.89
N SER A 111 13.66 18.24 -9.45
CA SER A 111 14.22 18.52 -8.13
C SER A 111 15.74 18.60 -8.17
N GLN A 112 16.34 19.19 -7.15
CA GLN A 112 17.80 19.28 -7.03
C GLN A 112 18.47 17.90 -7.00
N ASP A 113 17.83 16.92 -6.37
CA ASP A 113 18.35 15.56 -6.24
C ASP A 113 18.42 14.86 -7.59
N ILE A 114 17.41 15.05 -8.45
CA ILE A 114 17.38 14.50 -9.81
C ILE A 114 18.52 15.05 -10.65
N TYR A 115 18.81 16.35 -10.58
CA TYR A 115 19.92 16.93 -11.33
C TYR A 115 21.27 16.43 -10.82
N THR A 116 21.42 16.31 -9.50
CA THR A 116 22.64 15.80 -8.88
C THR A 116 22.91 14.34 -9.29
N LEU A 117 21.90 13.47 -9.17
CA LEU A 117 21.99 12.08 -9.62
C LEU A 117 22.20 11.97 -11.13
N SER A 118 21.63 12.88 -11.91
CA SER A 118 21.83 12.92 -13.37
C SER A 118 23.29 13.21 -13.74
N VAL A 119 23.96 14.14 -13.05
CA VAL A 119 25.39 14.41 -13.27
C VAL A 119 26.25 13.20 -12.91
N VAL A 120 25.97 12.55 -11.77
CA VAL A 120 26.66 11.32 -11.34
C VAL A 120 26.47 10.20 -12.38
N SER A 121 25.25 10.02 -12.86
CA SER A 121 24.90 9.07 -13.93
C SER A 121 25.71 9.30 -15.20
N LEU A 122 25.85 10.55 -15.66
CA LEU A 122 26.64 10.89 -16.84
C LEU A 122 28.13 10.58 -16.64
N ALA A 123 28.68 10.83 -15.46
CA ALA A 123 30.07 10.48 -15.14
C ALA A 123 30.31 8.96 -15.16
N ILE A 124 29.35 8.18 -14.63
CA ILE A 124 29.41 6.71 -14.66
C ILE A 124 29.33 6.19 -16.10
N LEU A 125 28.39 6.70 -16.90
CA LEU A 125 28.25 6.32 -18.31
C LEU A 125 29.52 6.61 -19.10
N TRP A 126 30.13 7.78 -18.88
CA TRP A 126 31.42 8.12 -19.49
C TRP A 126 32.52 7.12 -19.08
N GLY A 127 32.62 6.78 -17.80
CA GLY A 127 33.56 5.76 -17.30
C GLY A 127 33.35 4.39 -17.97
N ILE A 128 32.09 3.94 -18.07
CA ILE A 128 31.75 2.69 -18.76
C ILE A 128 32.18 2.74 -20.23
N THR A 129 31.88 3.83 -20.94
CA THR A 129 32.27 4.02 -22.35
C THR A 129 33.78 3.92 -22.54
N VAL A 130 34.56 4.61 -21.70
CA VAL A 130 36.04 4.58 -21.77
C VAL A 130 36.57 3.17 -21.52
N MET A 131 36.07 2.47 -20.50
CA MET A 131 36.51 1.11 -20.18
C MET A 131 36.09 0.09 -21.26
N ALA A 132 34.88 0.22 -21.82
CA ALA A 132 34.40 -0.61 -22.91
C ALA A 132 35.24 -0.39 -24.18
N TYR A 133 35.65 0.86 -24.46
CA TYR A 133 36.59 1.17 -25.54
C TYR A 133 37.94 0.49 -25.32
N PHE A 134 38.55 0.59 -24.13
CA PHE A 134 39.82 -0.07 -23.83
C PHE A 134 39.75 -1.59 -23.90
N LEU A 135 38.64 -2.19 -23.45
CA LEU A 135 38.40 -3.62 -23.57
C LEU A 135 38.38 -4.08 -25.04
N LEU A 136 37.81 -3.27 -25.94
CA LEU A 136 37.78 -3.58 -27.37
C LEU A 136 39.11 -3.30 -28.07
N ALA A 137 39.74 -2.16 -27.78
CA ALA A 137 40.97 -1.72 -28.43
C ALA A 137 42.19 -2.54 -28.01
N ASN A 138 42.34 -2.81 -26.71
CA ASN A 138 43.51 -3.49 -26.14
C ASN A 138 43.25 -4.96 -25.80
N SER A 139 42.03 -5.46 -26.05
CA SER A 139 41.61 -6.84 -25.72
C SER A 139 41.76 -7.20 -24.22
N GLU A 140 41.73 -6.21 -23.33
CA GLU A 140 41.91 -6.41 -21.89
C GLU A 140 40.59 -6.80 -21.20
N LEU A 141 40.36 -8.11 -21.06
CA LEU A 141 39.14 -8.68 -20.46
C LEU A 141 39.01 -8.44 -18.95
N LYS A 142 40.08 -7.96 -18.28
CA LYS A 142 40.08 -7.62 -16.85
C LYS A 142 39.03 -6.54 -16.50
N TYR A 143 38.66 -5.70 -17.47
CA TYR A 143 37.67 -4.64 -17.27
C TYR A 143 36.23 -5.15 -17.21
N GLY A 144 35.96 -6.40 -17.60
CA GLY A 144 34.59 -6.95 -17.67
C GLY A 144 33.81 -6.87 -16.35
N THR A 145 34.44 -7.22 -15.22
CA THR A 145 33.82 -7.12 -13.89
C THR A 145 33.48 -5.70 -13.51
N VAL A 146 34.38 -4.76 -13.77
CA VAL A 146 34.17 -3.35 -13.40
C VAL A 146 33.07 -2.74 -14.26
N ILE A 147 33.09 -2.99 -15.57
CA ILE A 147 32.06 -2.55 -16.50
C ILE A 147 30.68 -3.06 -16.04
N PHE A 148 30.56 -4.36 -15.77
CA PHE A 148 29.29 -4.94 -15.32
C PHE A 148 28.82 -4.34 -13.98
N SER A 149 29.74 -4.17 -13.03
CA SER A 149 29.42 -3.56 -11.73
C SER A 149 28.94 -2.12 -11.88
N LEU A 150 29.63 -1.31 -12.70
CA LEU A 150 29.23 0.08 -12.97
C LEU A 150 27.88 0.17 -13.68
N VAL A 151 27.59 -0.72 -14.63
CA VAL A 151 26.28 -0.78 -15.29
C VAL A 151 25.17 -1.14 -14.29
N MET A 152 25.42 -2.04 -13.33
CA MET A 152 24.47 -2.36 -12.26
C MET A 152 24.26 -1.18 -11.30
N VAL A 153 25.32 -0.47 -10.92
CA VAL A 153 25.20 0.76 -10.12
C VAL A 153 24.40 1.83 -10.88
N PHE A 154 24.67 2.01 -12.18
CA PHE A 154 23.91 2.93 -13.03
C PHE A 154 22.42 2.55 -13.09
N LEU A 155 22.10 1.25 -13.24
CA LEU A 155 20.72 0.77 -13.19
C LEU A 155 20.04 1.16 -11.86
N LEU A 156 20.71 0.95 -10.73
CA LEU A 156 20.16 1.34 -9.41
C LEU A 156 19.92 2.85 -9.32
N ILE A 157 20.86 3.67 -9.82
CA ILE A 157 20.69 5.13 -9.83
C ILE A 157 19.50 5.52 -10.72
N VAL A 158 19.31 4.91 -11.89
CA VAL A 158 18.13 5.14 -12.73
C VAL A 158 16.84 4.81 -11.99
N LEU A 159 16.78 3.68 -11.28
CA LEU A 159 15.60 3.29 -10.50
C LEU A 159 15.30 4.29 -9.36
N VAL A 160 16.34 4.76 -8.67
CA VAL A 160 16.20 5.78 -7.61
C VAL A 160 15.76 7.12 -8.20
N ASN A 161 16.35 7.53 -9.33
CA ASN A 161 15.99 8.77 -10.01
C ASN A 161 14.51 8.75 -10.45
N GLU A 162 14.04 7.63 -10.98
CA GLU A 162 12.62 7.43 -11.31
C GLU A 162 11.71 7.48 -10.08
N HIS A 163 12.14 6.92 -8.95
CA HIS A 163 11.39 7.01 -7.70
C HIS A 163 11.24 8.46 -7.24
N ILE A 164 12.34 9.23 -7.24
CA ILE A 164 12.35 10.63 -6.84
C ILE A 164 11.51 11.50 -7.79
N ALA A 165 11.61 11.29 -9.10
CA ALA A 165 10.80 12.01 -10.09
C ALA A 165 9.30 11.81 -9.84
N ARG A 166 8.88 10.57 -9.56
CA ARG A 166 7.50 10.26 -9.21
C ARG A 166 7.09 10.90 -7.90
N GLU A 167 7.88 10.74 -6.84
CA GLU A 167 7.58 11.31 -5.53
C GLU A 167 7.45 12.84 -5.57
N SER A 168 8.36 13.50 -6.30
CA SER A 168 8.33 14.95 -6.52
C SER A 168 7.04 15.36 -7.25
N SER A 169 6.68 14.65 -8.32
CA SER A 169 5.46 14.93 -9.10
C SER A 169 4.17 14.77 -8.29
N LEU A 170 4.17 13.90 -7.28
CA LEU A 170 3.00 13.61 -6.43
C LEU A 170 3.00 14.38 -5.12
N SER A 171 4.00 15.21 -4.85
CA SER A 171 4.14 15.92 -3.56
C SER A 171 2.89 16.71 -3.16
N TYR A 172 2.29 17.45 -4.10
CA TYR A 172 1.07 18.22 -3.87
C TYR A 172 -0.15 17.34 -3.62
N GLN A 173 -0.31 16.26 -4.38
CA GLN A 173 -1.41 15.31 -4.26
C GLN A 173 -1.30 14.54 -2.95
N ASN A 174 -0.10 14.10 -2.58
CA ASN A 174 0.19 13.43 -1.32
C ASN A 174 -0.13 14.34 -0.13
N TYR A 175 0.28 15.61 -0.18
CA TYR A 175 -0.06 16.59 0.84
C TYR A 175 -1.58 16.79 0.96
N THR A 176 -2.29 16.93 -0.16
CA THR A 176 -3.74 17.09 -0.18
C THR A 176 -4.46 15.87 0.38
N LEU A 177 -4.03 14.67 -0.01
CA LEU A 177 -4.57 13.40 0.48
C LEU A 177 -4.30 13.23 1.98
N GLN A 178 -3.12 13.59 2.46
CA GLN A 178 -2.76 13.54 3.88
C GLN A 178 -3.63 14.49 4.70
N LYS A 179 -3.86 15.71 4.22
CA LYS A 179 -4.76 16.65 4.88
C LYS A 179 -6.19 16.09 4.97
N LEU A 180 -6.71 15.58 3.86
CA LEU A 180 -8.05 14.98 3.81
C LEU A 180 -8.15 13.74 4.71
N SER A 181 -7.11 12.90 4.79
CA SER A 181 -7.11 11.73 5.67
C SER A 181 -7.18 12.16 7.13
N THR A 182 -6.44 13.19 7.53
CA THR A 182 -6.49 13.71 8.91
C THR A 182 -7.87 14.29 9.24
N GLU A 183 -8.46 15.07 8.34
CA GLU A 183 -9.83 15.61 8.51
C GLU A 183 -10.88 14.48 8.60
N LEU A 184 -10.71 13.42 7.82
CA LEU A 184 -11.61 12.26 7.86
C LEU A 184 -11.43 11.46 9.14
N GLU A 185 -10.20 11.25 9.60
CA GLU A 185 -9.90 10.59 10.87
C GLU A 185 -10.50 11.34 12.05
N GLU A 186 -10.42 12.68 12.06
CA GLU A 186 -11.08 13.51 13.07
C GLU A 186 -12.59 13.33 13.04
N LYS A 187 -13.22 13.39 11.86
CA LYS A 187 -14.67 13.15 11.71
C LYS A 187 -15.08 11.76 12.19
N ILE A 188 -14.27 10.73 11.89
CA ILE A 188 -14.52 9.37 12.35
C ILE A 188 -14.34 9.27 13.88
N ALA A 189 -13.34 9.95 14.45
CA ALA A 189 -13.15 9.99 15.90
C ALA A 189 -14.32 10.70 16.61
N LEU A 190 -14.81 11.81 16.05
CA LEU A 190 -16.00 12.51 16.55
C LEU A 190 -17.26 11.64 16.43
N ASP A 191 -17.50 10.98 15.30
CA ASP A 191 -18.62 10.06 15.12
C ASP A 191 -18.53 8.85 16.07
N ARG A 192 -17.32 8.32 16.30
CA ARG A 192 -17.07 7.27 17.30
C ARG A 192 -17.28 7.77 18.73
N ALA A 193 -16.88 8.99 19.06
CA ALA A 193 -17.13 9.59 20.37
C ALA A 193 -18.63 9.83 20.58
N GLN A 194 -19.36 10.29 19.55
CA GLN A 194 -20.81 10.44 19.60
C GLN A 194 -21.55 9.10 19.65
N ARG A 195 -21.05 8.05 19.01
CA ARG A 195 -21.68 6.71 18.99
C ARG A 195 -21.21 5.78 20.12
N GLY A 196 -20.05 6.04 20.69
CA GLY A 196 -19.38 5.24 21.73
C GLY A 196 -19.27 5.94 23.09
N GLY A 197 -19.86 7.12 23.23
CA GLY A 197 -19.85 7.94 24.44
C GLY A 197 -21.13 7.89 25.28
N ALA A 198 -21.97 6.88 25.14
CA ALA A 198 -22.98 6.61 26.16
C ALA A 198 -22.35 5.64 27.18
N VAL A 199 -21.78 6.22 28.25
CA VAL A 199 -21.38 5.45 29.43
C VAL A 199 -22.60 4.69 29.94
N ALA A 200 -22.43 3.42 30.28
CA ALA A 200 -23.51 2.64 30.86
C ALA A 200 -23.95 3.33 32.16
N SER A 201 -25.24 3.68 32.25
CA SER A 201 -25.81 4.41 33.37
C SER A 201 -27.15 3.80 33.74
N ILE A 202 -27.51 3.92 35.01
CA ILE A 202 -28.79 3.44 35.53
C ILE A 202 -29.94 4.23 34.91
N GLU A 203 -29.75 5.53 34.68
CA GLU A 203 -30.74 6.45 34.10
C GLU A 203 -31.10 6.01 32.68
N THR A 204 -30.10 5.76 31.83
CA THR A 204 -30.30 5.22 30.48
C THR A 204 -30.95 3.83 30.53
N GLY A 205 -30.59 3.01 31.51
CA GLY A 205 -31.19 1.70 31.73
C GLY A 205 -32.68 1.78 32.04
N SER A 206 -33.08 2.75 32.87
CA SER A 206 -34.47 3.01 33.24
C SER A 206 -35.30 3.50 32.04
N GLU A 207 -34.76 4.43 31.25
CA GLU A 207 -35.43 4.93 30.04
C GLU A 207 -35.70 3.81 29.03
N ILE A 208 -34.68 2.98 28.76
CA ILE A 208 -34.82 1.85 27.84
C ILE A 208 -35.79 0.81 28.40
N TYR A 209 -35.74 0.53 29.71
CA TYR A 209 -36.67 -0.36 30.36
C TYR A 209 -38.13 0.08 30.14
N ASN A 210 -38.42 1.35 30.39
CA ASN A 210 -39.74 1.93 30.24
C ASN A 210 -40.20 1.99 28.78
N ALA A 211 -39.27 2.21 27.84
CA ALA A 211 -39.59 2.30 26.41
C ALA A 211 -39.78 0.92 25.73
N LYS A 212 -38.97 -0.08 26.10
CA LYS A 212 -38.87 -1.35 25.35
C LYS A 212 -39.19 -2.60 26.18
N CYS A 213 -38.84 -2.63 27.47
CA CYS A 213 -38.87 -3.88 28.26
C CYS A 213 -40.18 -4.07 29.04
N ILE A 214 -40.75 -2.99 29.60
CA ILE A 214 -41.92 -3.04 30.50
C ILE A 214 -43.19 -3.60 29.84
N ALA A 215 -43.29 -3.48 28.51
CA ALA A 215 -44.42 -4.01 27.74
C ALA A 215 -44.50 -5.54 27.78
N CYS A 216 -43.36 -6.22 27.91
CA CYS A 216 -43.28 -7.68 27.93
C CYS A 216 -42.92 -8.25 29.31
N HIS A 217 -42.21 -7.48 30.14
CA HIS A 217 -41.72 -7.93 31.44
C HIS A 217 -41.99 -6.91 32.54
N ARG A 218 -42.60 -7.36 33.63
CA ARG A 218 -42.74 -6.61 34.90
C ARG A 218 -41.99 -7.31 36.01
N PHE A 219 -41.78 -6.64 37.14
CA PHE A 219 -40.96 -7.19 38.21
C PHE A 219 -41.65 -8.32 38.97
N ASP A 220 -42.92 -8.12 39.29
CA ASP A 220 -43.77 -8.91 40.17
C ASP A 220 -44.71 -9.86 39.43
N VAL A 221 -45.20 -9.44 38.26
CA VAL A 221 -46.23 -10.15 37.51
C VAL A 221 -45.77 -10.63 36.14
N LYS A 222 -46.27 -11.81 35.73
CA LYS A 222 -46.12 -12.32 34.37
C LYS A 222 -46.97 -11.49 33.40
N VAL A 223 -46.36 -11.00 32.33
CA VAL A 223 -47.06 -10.33 31.22
C VAL A 223 -46.95 -11.20 29.96
N VAL A 224 -45.91 -10.99 29.16
CA VAL A 224 -45.56 -11.87 28.03
C VAL A 224 -44.40 -12.77 28.43
N GLY A 225 -43.36 -12.17 29.01
CA GLY A 225 -42.20 -12.86 29.56
C GLY A 225 -42.34 -13.13 31.07
N PRO A 226 -41.39 -13.87 31.65
CA PRO A 226 -41.37 -14.14 33.09
C PRO A 226 -41.21 -12.84 33.90
N PRO A 227 -41.77 -12.79 35.11
CA PRO A 227 -41.55 -11.68 36.03
C PRO A 227 -40.07 -11.62 36.43
N TYR A 228 -39.48 -10.42 36.47
CA TYR A 228 -38.04 -10.27 36.76
C TYR A 228 -37.64 -10.88 38.11
N MET A 229 -38.50 -10.82 39.12
CA MET A 229 -38.24 -11.44 40.43
C MET A 229 -38.00 -12.95 40.36
N SER A 230 -38.57 -13.63 39.36
CA SER A 230 -38.37 -15.07 39.18
C SER A 230 -37.06 -15.41 38.45
N VAL A 231 -36.45 -14.47 37.73
CA VAL A 231 -35.31 -14.74 36.82
C VAL A 231 -34.04 -13.98 37.15
N LEU A 232 -34.11 -12.82 37.81
CA LEU A 232 -32.95 -12.02 38.20
C LEU A 232 -32.11 -12.59 39.36
N PRO A 233 -32.63 -13.41 40.32
CA PRO A 233 -31.80 -13.91 41.43
C PRO A 233 -30.53 -14.63 40.98
N LYS A 234 -30.56 -15.35 39.86
CA LYS A 234 -29.40 -16.07 39.31
C LYS A 234 -28.32 -15.15 38.67
N TYR A 235 -28.62 -13.87 38.49
CA TYR A 235 -27.75 -12.87 37.88
C TYR A 235 -27.23 -11.82 38.88
N LYS A 236 -27.58 -11.94 40.17
CA LYS A 236 -27.28 -10.95 41.22
C LYS A 236 -25.81 -10.52 41.24
N ASP A 237 -24.91 -11.48 41.06
CA ASP A 237 -23.46 -11.28 41.11
C ASP A 237 -22.81 -11.45 39.71
N ASP A 238 -23.61 -11.50 38.65
CA ASP A 238 -23.15 -11.74 37.27
C ASP A 238 -23.82 -10.80 36.27
N LEU A 239 -23.42 -9.54 36.36
CA LEU A 239 -23.83 -8.48 35.44
C LEU A 239 -23.46 -8.81 33.98
N ALA A 240 -22.31 -9.46 33.76
CA ALA A 240 -21.81 -9.79 32.43
C ALA A 240 -22.74 -10.78 31.71
N SER A 241 -23.19 -11.82 32.39
CA SER A 241 -24.14 -12.80 31.84
C SER A 241 -25.53 -12.21 31.62
N LEU A 242 -25.98 -11.27 32.47
CA LEU A 242 -27.25 -10.58 32.25
C LEU A 242 -27.17 -9.66 31.03
N LYS A 243 -26.11 -8.86 30.91
CA LYS A 243 -25.83 -8.02 29.75
C LYS A 243 -25.81 -8.83 28.45
N ALA A 244 -25.11 -9.97 28.45
CA ALA A 244 -25.03 -10.84 27.27
C ALA A 244 -26.40 -11.38 26.87
N PHE A 245 -27.24 -11.75 27.84
CA PHE A 245 -28.60 -12.21 27.60
C PHE A 245 -29.53 -11.12 27.07
N VAL A 246 -29.43 -9.90 27.62
CA VAL A 246 -30.21 -8.74 27.15
C VAL A 246 -29.81 -8.34 25.73
N LEU A 247 -28.53 -8.44 25.40
CA LEU A 247 -28.00 -8.09 24.07
C LEU A 247 -28.42 -9.11 23.00
N ASN A 248 -28.39 -10.40 23.34
CA ASN A 248 -28.74 -11.49 22.43
C ASN A 248 -29.54 -12.57 23.18
N PRO A 249 -30.87 -12.39 23.31
CA PRO A 249 -31.69 -13.31 24.08
C PRO A 249 -31.80 -14.68 23.41
N VAL A 250 -31.69 -15.73 24.23
CA VAL A 250 -31.87 -17.13 23.81
C VAL A 250 -33.01 -17.75 24.61
N LYS A 251 -33.81 -18.61 23.96
CA LYS A 251 -34.93 -19.28 24.65
C LYS A 251 -34.38 -20.26 25.69
N LYS A 252 -34.72 -20.04 26.98
CA LYS A 252 -34.33 -20.90 28.10
C LYS A 252 -35.51 -21.69 28.69
N ASN A 253 -36.64 -21.04 28.94
CA ASN A 253 -37.82 -21.69 29.50
C ASN A 253 -38.84 -22.03 28.36
N PRO A 254 -39.23 -23.30 28.18
CA PRO A 254 -40.24 -23.71 27.20
C PRO A 254 -41.61 -23.04 27.36
N GLU A 255 -42.01 -22.68 28.59
CA GLU A 255 -43.31 -22.09 28.94
C GLU A 255 -43.50 -20.65 28.46
N TYR A 256 -42.45 -20.01 27.95
CA TYR A 256 -42.46 -18.64 27.47
C TYR A 256 -42.11 -18.57 25.98
N PRO A 257 -42.61 -17.55 25.24
CA PRO A 257 -42.17 -17.30 23.88
C PRO A 257 -40.69 -16.94 23.83
N ALA A 258 -40.06 -17.12 22.67
CA ALA A 258 -38.70 -16.64 22.47
C ALA A 258 -38.69 -15.10 22.55
N MET A 259 -37.83 -14.53 23.40
CA MET A 259 -37.69 -13.09 23.51
C MET A 259 -37.05 -12.52 22.23
N PRO A 260 -37.66 -11.51 21.58
CA PRO A 260 -37.08 -10.90 20.39
C PRO A 260 -35.88 -10.03 20.75
N ASN A 261 -34.89 -9.98 19.85
CA ASN A 261 -33.75 -9.08 19.98
C ASN A 261 -34.22 -7.62 19.86
N GLN A 262 -33.90 -6.79 20.86
CA GLN A 262 -34.35 -5.41 20.98
C GLN A 262 -33.47 -4.39 20.21
N GLY A 263 -32.46 -4.89 19.49
CA GLY A 263 -31.53 -4.08 18.70
C GLY A 263 -30.68 -3.14 19.56
N LEU A 264 -30.40 -3.53 20.81
CA LEU A 264 -29.62 -2.72 21.74
C LEU A 264 -28.13 -2.77 21.38
N LYS A 265 -27.45 -1.65 21.59
CA LYS A 265 -25.99 -1.58 21.57
C LYS A 265 -25.40 -2.19 22.86
N PRO A 266 -24.12 -2.57 22.87
CA PRO A 266 -23.49 -3.17 24.06
C PRO A 266 -23.59 -2.32 25.34
N HIS A 267 -23.45 -0.99 25.25
CA HIS A 267 -23.57 -0.11 26.42
C HIS A 267 -25.02 0.05 26.89
N GLU A 268 -26.00 0.06 25.97
CA GLU A 268 -27.43 0.10 26.29
C GLU A 268 -27.87 -1.17 27.02
N ALA A 269 -27.40 -2.33 26.56
CA ALA A 269 -27.66 -3.61 27.23
C ALA A 269 -27.05 -3.67 28.64
N GLU A 270 -25.88 -3.05 28.83
CA GLU A 270 -25.25 -2.92 30.14
C GLU A 270 -26.03 -2.00 31.08
N SER A 271 -26.46 -0.83 30.60
CA SER A 271 -27.33 0.11 31.32
C SER A 271 -28.61 -0.57 31.81
N VAL A 272 -29.29 -1.31 30.93
CA VAL A 272 -30.51 -2.06 31.28
C VAL A 272 -30.22 -3.13 32.34
N ALA A 273 -29.12 -3.89 32.19
CA ALA A 273 -28.75 -4.91 33.16
C ALA A 273 -28.45 -4.31 34.55
N MET A 274 -27.75 -3.18 34.62
CA MET A 274 -27.48 -2.45 35.86
C MET A 274 -28.79 -1.98 36.53
N TYR A 275 -29.70 -1.36 35.76
CA TYR A 275 -30.99 -0.90 36.26
C TYR A 275 -31.84 -2.05 36.82
N LEU A 276 -31.91 -3.18 36.10
CA LEU A 276 -32.69 -4.35 36.53
C LEU A 276 -32.19 -4.92 37.86
N LEU A 277 -30.87 -5.04 38.05
CA LEU A 277 -30.29 -5.55 39.29
C LEU A 277 -30.46 -4.58 40.46
N GLN A 278 -30.32 -3.27 40.21
CA GLN A 278 -30.58 -2.26 41.23
C GLN A 278 -32.04 -2.29 41.69
N LYS A 279 -32.99 -2.29 40.75
CA LYS A 279 -34.42 -2.37 41.08
C LYS A 279 -34.80 -3.67 41.76
N TYR A 280 -34.20 -4.78 41.35
CA TYR A 280 -34.35 -6.04 42.07
C TYR A 280 -33.87 -5.94 43.53
N ALA A 281 -32.70 -5.33 43.77
CA ALA A 281 -32.16 -5.16 45.12
C ALA A 281 -33.04 -4.24 45.98
N GLU A 282 -33.54 -3.13 45.43
CA GLU A 282 -34.47 -2.22 46.11
C GLU A 282 -35.75 -2.95 46.54
N MET A 283 -36.43 -3.62 45.60
CA MET A 283 -37.68 -4.32 45.86
C MET A 283 -37.51 -5.59 46.71
N SER A 284 -36.30 -6.19 46.76
CA SER A 284 -36.00 -7.34 47.63
C SER A 284 -35.62 -6.93 49.05
N ALA A 285 -35.30 -5.65 49.28
CA ALA A 285 -34.94 -5.10 50.59
C ALA A 285 -36.14 -4.49 51.34
N GLU A 286 -37.27 -4.28 50.65
CA GLU A 286 -38.50 -3.72 51.23
C GLU A 286 -39.35 -4.85 51.84
N PRO A 287 -39.64 -4.86 53.15
CA PRO A 287 -40.52 -5.86 53.75
C PRO A 287 -41.94 -5.65 53.22
N ALA A 288 -42.56 -6.73 52.74
CA ALA A 288 -43.94 -6.73 52.25
C ALA A 288 -44.88 -6.04 53.25
N GLN A 289 -45.46 -4.91 52.83
CA GLN A 289 -46.64 -4.31 53.48
C GLN A 289 -47.91 -4.94 52.93
#